data_AF-A0AB39YH21-F1
#
_entry.id   AF-A0AB39YH21-F1
#
_cell.length_a   1.000
_cell.length_b   1.000
_cell.length_c   1.000
_cell.angle_alpha   90.00
_cell.angle_beta   90.00
_cell.angle_gamma   90.00
#
_symmetry.space_group_name_H-M   'P 1'
#
loop_
_entity.id
_entity.type
_entity.pdbx_description
1 polymer ?
#
loop_
_entity_poly.entity_id
_entity_poly.type
_entity_poly.pdbx_seq_one_letter_code
_entity_poly.pdbx_strand_id
1 'polypeptide(L)'
;MAVMLGQQELDAWVEFRAFGFQESDDSVVPVPFPDDFDWGVFLHECVRRFDVFSAAHTHTAAVTARVWDSPPEGEDGEWEEQGEIDYESVTGDVAVWGSGRSEELIRLGRGGMWRVRVRCTGRAQVERVTRDEGTAYGVERYVIDFWPKAG
;
A
#
# COMPACT_ATOMS: atom_id res chain seq x y z
N MET A 1 -3.82 -11.62 -21.44
CA MET A 1 -4.38 -11.75 -20.08
C MET A 1 -3.21 -11.69 -19.13
N ALA A 2 -3.30 -10.84 -18.12
CA ALA A 2 -2.27 -10.78 -17.10
C ALA A 2 -2.31 -12.05 -16.24
N VAL A 3 -1.12 -12.52 -15.84
CA VAL A 3 -0.95 -13.68 -14.96
C VAL A 3 -0.49 -13.17 -13.61
N MET A 4 -1.20 -13.56 -12.56
CA MET A 4 -0.79 -13.29 -11.19
C MET A 4 0.41 -14.18 -10.86
N LEU A 5 1.54 -13.55 -10.54
CA LEU A 5 2.79 -14.21 -10.15
C LEU A 5 2.82 -14.55 -8.67
N GLY A 6 2.13 -13.75 -7.84
CA GLY A 6 2.04 -13.99 -6.41
C GLY A 6 0.98 -13.11 -5.74
N GLN A 7 0.47 -13.58 -4.60
CA GLN A 7 -0.42 -12.83 -3.73
C GLN A 7 0.04 -13.01 -2.29
N GLN A 8 0.04 -11.91 -1.53
CA GLN A 8 0.38 -11.85 -0.12
C GLN A 8 -0.71 -11.05 0.59
N GLU A 9 -1.15 -11.55 1.74
CA GLU A 9 -2.04 -10.83 2.66
C GLU A 9 -1.22 -10.48 3.89
N LEU A 10 -1.31 -9.23 4.32
CA LEU A 10 -0.54 -8.69 5.44
C LEU A 10 -1.35 -7.62 6.16
N ASP A 11 -0.99 -7.36 7.40
CA ASP A 11 -1.61 -6.32 8.21
C ASP A 11 -0.79 -5.04 8.16
N ALA A 12 -1.43 -3.92 7.80
CA ALA A 12 -0.83 -2.60 7.87
C ALA A 12 -1.31 -1.87 9.13
N TRP A 13 -0.35 -1.44 9.93
CA TRP A 13 -0.61 -0.66 11.13
C TRP A 13 -0.76 0.80 10.74
N VAL A 14 -2.00 1.29 10.80
CA VAL A 14 -2.33 2.68 10.49
C VAL A 14 -2.27 3.47 11.77
N GLU A 15 -1.45 4.52 11.77
CA GLU A 15 -1.34 5.46 12.88
C GLU A 15 -1.33 6.88 12.35
N PHE A 16 -2.06 7.77 13.04
CA PHE A 16 -2.31 9.13 12.56
C PHE A 16 -2.80 9.15 11.10
N ARG A 17 -3.69 8.23 10.72
CA ARG A 17 -4.23 8.08 9.35
C ARG A 17 -3.19 7.76 8.27
N ALA A 18 -1.96 7.41 8.64
CA ALA A 18 -0.88 7.22 7.70
C ALA A 18 -0.27 5.81 7.83
N PHE A 19 0.11 5.26 6.68
CA PHE A 19 1.02 4.13 6.56
C PHE A 19 1.70 4.21 5.18
N GLY A 20 2.88 3.62 5.05
CA GLY A 20 3.70 3.70 3.85
C GLY A 20 4.22 2.35 3.41
N PHE A 21 4.62 2.29 2.14
CA PHE A 21 5.29 1.16 1.52
C PHE A 21 6.61 1.66 0.99
N GLN A 22 7.70 1.09 1.49
CA GLN A 22 9.05 1.58 1.24
C GLN A 22 9.92 0.42 0.76
N GLU A 23 10.88 0.71 -0.11
CA GLU A 23 11.94 -0.24 -0.44
C GLU A 23 12.58 -0.79 0.84
N SER A 24 12.75 -2.11 0.92
CA SER A 24 13.22 -2.76 2.15
C SER A 24 14.67 -2.39 2.53
N ASP A 25 15.47 -1.93 1.58
CA ASP A 25 16.77 -1.34 1.84
C ASP A 25 16.62 0.17 2.08
N ASP A 26 16.53 0.55 3.36
CA ASP A 26 16.36 1.96 3.76
C ASP A 26 17.52 2.85 3.31
N SER A 27 18.70 2.29 3.03
CA SER A 27 19.87 3.09 2.61
C SER A 27 19.70 3.69 1.21
N VAL A 28 18.81 3.12 0.40
CA VAL A 28 18.54 3.60 -0.96
C VAL A 28 17.29 4.49 -1.04
N VAL A 29 16.60 4.72 0.09
CA VAL A 29 15.39 5.55 0.15
C VAL A 29 15.79 7.00 0.42
N PRO A 30 15.51 7.94 -0.51
CA PRO A 30 15.94 9.33 -0.34
C PRO A 30 15.23 10.05 0.83
N VAL A 31 13.96 9.74 1.03
CA VAL A 31 13.12 10.32 2.09
C VAL A 31 12.39 9.17 2.79
N PRO A 32 12.81 8.77 4.00
CA PRO A 32 12.19 7.66 4.72
C PRO A 32 10.80 8.06 5.25
N PHE A 33 9.89 7.10 5.37
CA PHE A 33 8.62 7.33 6.07
C PHE A 33 8.89 7.71 7.55
N PRO A 34 8.17 8.68 8.15
CA PRO A 34 7.02 9.44 7.62
C PRO A 34 7.35 10.83 7.05
N ASP A 35 8.61 11.11 6.69
CA ASP A 35 9.01 12.44 6.22
C ASP A 35 8.32 12.78 4.88
N ASP A 36 7.90 14.03 4.67
CA ASP A 36 7.16 14.50 3.48
C ASP A 36 5.84 13.75 3.20
N PHE A 37 5.20 13.17 4.21
CA PHE A 37 3.85 12.61 4.08
C PHE A 37 2.83 13.70 3.72
N ASP A 38 2.06 13.50 2.65
CA ASP A 38 1.04 14.45 2.19
C ASP A 38 -0.34 14.14 2.79
N TRP A 39 -0.79 15.03 3.67
CA TRP A 39 -2.00 14.81 4.45
C TRP A 39 -3.27 15.00 3.62
N GLY A 40 -4.12 13.97 3.59
CA GLY A 40 -5.38 13.99 2.86
C GLY A 40 -5.27 13.51 1.41
N VAL A 41 -4.07 13.23 0.91
CA VAL A 41 -3.85 12.61 -0.40
C VAL A 41 -3.91 11.09 -0.24
N PHE A 42 -4.88 10.45 -0.90
CA PHE A 42 -5.11 9.00 -0.77
C PHE A 42 -3.86 8.17 -1.05
N LEU A 43 -3.15 8.49 -2.12
CA LEU A 43 -1.95 7.79 -2.56
C LEU A 43 -0.91 8.82 -3.00
N HIS A 44 0.18 8.93 -2.23
CA HIS A 44 1.26 9.87 -2.50
C HIS A 44 2.50 9.13 -3.01
N GLU A 45 3.00 9.53 -4.18
CA GLU A 45 4.19 8.95 -4.79
C GLU A 45 5.46 9.62 -4.27
N CYS A 46 6.43 8.82 -3.83
CA CYS A 46 7.78 9.26 -3.49
C CYS A 46 8.81 8.34 -4.18
N VAL A 47 10.06 8.77 -4.26
CA VAL A 47 11.11 7.92 -4.84
C VAL A 47 11.34 6.71 -3.93
N ARG A 48 11.05 5.51 -4.43
CA ARG A 48 11.20 4.22 -3.72
C ARG A 48 10.33 4.08 -2.47
N ARG A 49 9.30 4.91 -2.37
CA ARG A 49 8.32 4.91 -1.30
C ARG A 49 6.97 5.37 -1.84
N PHE A 50 5.88 4.86 -1.32
CA PHE A 50 4.58 5.48 -1.50
C PHE A 50 3.75 5.39 -0.24
N ASP A 51 2.96 6.41 -0.01
CA ASP A 51 2.23 6.57 1.23
C ASP A 51 0.73 6.54 0.98
N VAL A 52 -0.02 6.00 1.93
CA VAL A 52 -1.47 5.84 1.85
C VAL A 52 -2.14 6.58 3.00
N PHE A 53 -3.14 7.39 2.65
CA PHE A 53 -3.96 8.11 3.61
C PHE A 53 -5.25 7.34 3.94
N SER A 54 -5.36 6.89 5.18
CA SER A 54 -6.50 6.15 5.72
C SER A 54 -7.67 7.04 6.12
N ALA A 55 -8.88 6.50 6.04
CA ALA A 55 -10.08 7.15 6.57
C ALA A 55 -10.17 7.17 8.11
N ALA A 56 -9.45 6.30 8.81
CA ALA A 56 -9.45 6.22 10.28
C ALA A 56 -8.10 6.57 10.90
N HIS A 57 -8.12 7.10 12.13
CA HIS A 57 -6.92 7.62 12.79
C HIS A 57 -5.92 6.53 13.20
N THR A 58 -6.40 5.50 13.93
CA THR A 58 -5.55 4.42 14.42
C THR A 58 -6.32 3.12 14.32
N HIS A 59 -5.82 2.17 13.54
CA HIS A 59 -6.44 0.86 13.36
C HIS A 59 -5.49 -0.08 12.61
N THR A 60 -5.86 -1.37 12.49
CA THR A 60 -5.16 -2.31 11.62
C THR A 60 -5.94 -2.48 10.33
N ALA A 61 -5.34 -2.08 9.21
CA ALA A 61 -5.89 -2.27 7.87
C ALA A 61 -5.43 -3.60 7.29
N ALA A 62 -6.30 -4.26 6.52
CA ALA A 62 -5.92 -5.46 5.79
C ALA A 62 -5.38 -5.07 4.41
N VAL A 63 -4.20 -5.57 4.05
CA VAL A 63 -3.56 -5.29 2.76
C VAL A 63 -3.37 -6.59 2.00
N THR A 64 -3.90 -6.66 0.78
CA THR A 64 -3.66 -7.74 -0.17
C THR A 64 -2.75 -7.22 -1.28
N ALA A 65 -1.48 -7.61 -1.27
CA ALA A 65 -0.52 -7.30 -2.31
C ALA A 65 -0.51 -8.39 -3.38
N ARG A 66 -0.72 -8.02 -4.64
CA ARG A 66 -0.80 -8.91 -5.80
C ARG A 66 0.25 -8.48 -6.81
N VAL A 67 1.11 -9.41 -7.19
CA VAL A 67 2.16 -9.19 -8.19
C VAL A 67 1.74 -9.85 -9.48
N TRP A 68 1.79 -9.10 -10.57
CA TRP A 68 1.36 -9.52 -11.89
C TRP A 68 2.52 -9.43 -12.88
N ASP A 69 2.48 -10.22 -13.94
CA ASP A 69 3.48 -10.18 -15.02
C ASP A 69 3.29 -8.99 -15.98
N SER A 70 2.08 -8.44 -16.03
CA SER A 70 1.61 -7.41 -16.95
C SER A 70 0.39 -6.69 -16.35
N PRO A 71 -0.05 -5.56 -16.92
CA PRO A 71 -1.15 -4.79 -16.35
C PRO A 71 -2.41 -5.66 -16.16
N PRO A 72 -2.91 -5.82 -14.92
CA PRO A 72 -4.13 -6.58 -14.69
C PRO A 72 -5.33 -5.87 -15.30
N GLU A 73 -6.30 -6.66 -15.75
CA GLU A 73 -7.57 -6.13 -16.21
C GLU A 73 -8.27 -5.39 -15.05
N GLY A 74 -9.11 -4.40 -15.39
CA GLY A 74 -9.92 -3.72 -14.39
C GLY A 74 -10.80 -4.75 -13.67
N GLU A 75 -10.62 -4.89 -12.37
CA GLU A 75 -11.51 -5.73 -11.56
C GLU A 75 -12.71 -4.88 -11.16
N ASP A 76 -13.90 -5.28 -11.64
CA ASP A 76 -15.16 -4.67 -11.23
C ASP A 76 -15.39 -5.01 -9.75
N GLY A 77 -15.20 -4.02 -8.88
CA GLY A 77 -15.44 -4.10 -7.46
C GLY A 77 -16.03 -2.79 -6.94
N GLU A 78 -16.71 -2.84 -5.80
CA GLU A 78 -17.20 -1.66 -5.09
C GLU A 78 -16.05 -0.94 -4.38
N TRP A 79 -15.11 -0.42 -5.16
CA TRP A 79 -13.97 0.35 -4.67
C TRP A 79 -14.43 1.75 -4.23
N GLU A 80 -14.17 2.11 -2.99
CA GLU A 80 -14.50 3.44 -2.45
C GLU A 80 -13.48 4.51 -2.88
N GLU A 81 -12.21 4.10 -3.04
CA GLU A 81 -11.14 4.99 -3.49
C GLU A 81 -10.06 4.20 -4.24
N GLN A 82 -9.41 4.83 -5.21
CA GLN A 82 -8.33 4.20 -5.98
C GLN A 82 -7.30 5.22 -6.49
N GLY A 83 -6.05 4.76 -6.60
CA GLY A 83 -4.93 5.54 -7.15
C GLY A 83 -3.96 4.65 -7.92
N GLU A 84 -3.24 5.25 -8.85
CA GLU A 84 -2.16 4.59 -9.60
C GLU A 84 -0.92 5.49 -9.62
N ILE A 85 0.24 4.91 -9.33
CA ILE A 85 1.53 5.61 -9.24
C ILE A 85 2.64 4.75 -9.84
N ASP A 86 3.81 5.36 -10.03
CA ASP A 86 5.04 4.62 -10.30
C ASP A 86 5.79 4.32 -8.99
N TYR A 87 6.45 3.16 -8.95
CA TYR A 87 7.27 2.74 -7.82
C TYR A 87 8.55 2.07 -8.32
N GLU A 88 9.69 2.55 -7.83
CA GLU A 88 10.98 1.92 -8.07
C GLU A 88 11.32 0.99 -6.90
N SER A 89 11.61 -0.28 -7.20
CA SER A 89 12.21 -1.19 -6.22
C SER A 89 13.62 -1.56 -6.63
N VAL A 90 14.55 -1.55 -5.69
CA VAL A 90 15.95 -1.91 -5.93
C VAL A 90 16.17 -3.40 -5.64
N THR A 91 15.69 -3.90 -4.50
CA THR A 91 15.86 -5.31 -4.12
C THR A 91 14.75 -6.21 -4.66
N GLY A 92 13.57 -5.65 -4.92
CA GLY A 92 12.35 -6.41 -5.18
C GLY A 92 11.56 -6.75 -3.92
N ASP A 93 11.96 -6.24 -2.75
CA ASP A 93 11.24 -6.40 -1.49
C ASP A 93 10.74 -5.04 -0.98
N VAL A 94 9.45 -4.98 -0.64
CA VAL A 94 8.80 -3.77 -0.13
C VAL A 94 8.39 -3.99 1.32
N ALA A 95 8.86 -3.13 2.21
CA ALA A 95 8.49 -3.11 3.61
C ALA A 95 7.28 -2.20 3.83
N VAL A 96 6.41 -2.59 4.76
CA VAL A 96 5.28 -1.76 5.21
C VAL A 96 5.67 -0.99 6.46
N TRP A 97 5.26 0.28 6.52
CA TRP A 97 5.61 1.22 7.58
C TRP A 97 4.35 1.84 8.20
N GLY A 98 4.25 1.75 9.52
CA GLY A 98 3.32 2.51 10.37
C GLY A 98 4.12 3.38 11.35
N SER A 99 3.93 3.25 12.66
CA SER A 99 4.90 3.77 13.66
C SER A 99 6.29 3.10 13.59
N GLY A 100 6.40 2.01 12.85
CA GLY A 100 7.66 1.33 12.59
C GLY A 100 7.57 0.42 11.38
N ARG A 101 8.71 -0.16 11.02
CA ARG A 101 8.83 -1.16 9.95
C ARG A 101 8.16 -2.47 10.37
N SER A 102 7.24 -2.97 9.55
CA SER A 102 6.69 -4.31 9.68
C SER A 102 7.75 -5.36 9.37
N GLU A 103 7.70 -6.51 10.06
CA GLU A 103 8.54 -7.66 9.77
C GLU A 103 8.13 -8.35 8.46
N GLU A 104 6.89 -8.14 8.01
CA GLU A 104 6.38 -8.68 6.77
C GLU A 104 6.82 -7.84 5.57
N LEU A 105 7.29 -8.52 4.52
CA LEU A 105 7.74 -7.92 3.27
C LEU A 105 6.88 -8.40 2.12
N ILE A 106 6.48 -7.48 1.27
CA ILE A 106 5.89 -7.79 -0.03
C ILE A 106 7.03 -8.10 -0.99
N ARG A 107 7.09 -9.36 -1.42
CA ARG A 107 8.07 -9.81 -2.42
C ARG A 107 7.56 -9.60 -3.84
N LEU A 108 8.17 -8.66 -4.55
CA LEU A 108 7.98 -8.45 -6.00
C LEU A 108 8.81 -9.43 -6.83
N GLY A 109 9.86 -10.00 -6.23
CA GLY A 109 10.73 -11.02 -6.83
C GLY A 109 11.84 -10.47 -7.74
N ARG A 110 11.81 -9.18 -8.08
CA ARG A 110 12.90 -8.47 -8.78
C ARG A 110 12.87 -6.97 -8.54
N GLY A 111 14.04 -6.34 -8.61
CA GLY A 111 14.15 -4.89 -8.74
C GLY A 111 13.71 -4.40 -10.13
N GLY A 112 13.45 -3.10 -10.23
CA GLY A 112 13.03 -2.40 -11.44
C GLY A 112 11.93 -1.37 -11.19
N MET A 113 11.42 -0.81 -12.28
CA MET A 113 10.26 0.07 -12.24
C MET A 113 8.96 -0.75 -12.29
N TRP A 114 8.07 -0.43 -11.37
CA TRP A 114 6.76 -1.02 -11.22
C TRP A 114 5.71 0.06 -11.32
N ARG A 115 4.58 -0.31 -11.90
CA ARG A 115 3.34 0.43 -11.75
C ARG A 115 2.58 -0.18 -10.59
N VAL A 116 2.04 0.68 -9.73
CA VAL A 116 1.30 0.28 -8.55
C VAL A 116 -0.09 0.87 -8.64
N ARG A 117 -1.11 0.04 -8.45
CA ARG A 117 -2.48 0.49 -8.26
C ARG A 117 -2.95 0.08 -6.88
N VAL A 118 -3.38 1.07 -6.11
CA VAL A 118 -3.97 0.86 -4.79
C VAL A 118 -5.46 1.11 -4.91
N ARG A 119 -6.25 0.15 -4.46
CA ARG A 119 -7.71 0.26 -4.36
C ARG A 119 -8.13 0.01 -2.92
N CYS A 120 -9.14 0.73 -2.44
CA CYS A 120 -9.56 0.68 -1.06
C CYS A 120 -11.07 0.46 -0.93
N THR A 121 -11.48 -0.33 0.06
CA THR A 121 -12.87 -0.50 0.51
C THR A 121 -12.95 -0.42 2.03
N GLY A 122 -14.16 -0.17 2.54
CA GLY A 122 -14.42 -0.09 3.97
C GLY A 122 -14.04 1.23 4.62
N ARG A 123 -13.74 2.28 3.83
CA ARG A 123 -13.33 3.61 4.35
C ARG A 123 -14.44 4.24 5.20
N ALA A 124 -15.66 4.25 4.69
CA ALA A 124 -16.82 4.77 5.44
C ALA A 124 -17.17 3.91 6.66
N GLN A 125 -16.81 2.62 6.67
CA GLN A 125 -17.07 1.72 7.79
C GLN A 125 -16.01 1.88 8.88
N VAL A 126 -14.73 1.93 8.52
CA VAL A 126 -13.64 2.09 9.50
C VAL A 126 -13.77 3.41 10.24
N GLU A 127 -14.14 4.49 9.55
CA GLU A 127 -14.35 5.79 10.19
C GLU A 127 -15.45 5.73 11.26
N ARG A 128 -16.55 4.99 11.00
CA ARG A 128 -17.63 4.78 11.96
C ARG A 128 -17.18 3.93 13.14
N VAL A 129 -16.57 2.76 12.89
CA VAL A 129 -16.13 1.85 13.95
C VAL A 129 -15.10 2.50 14.86
N THR A 130 -14.10 3.20 14.31
CA THR A 130 -13.09 3.89 15.12
C THR A 130 -13.71 5.04 15.95
N ARG A 131 -14.76 5.68 15.45
CA ARG A 131 -15.48 6.73 16.19
C ARG A 131 -16.32 6.17 17.33
N ASP A 132 -17.00 5.05 17.11
CA ASP A 132 -18.02 4.53 18.02
C ASP A 132 -17.48 3.47 19.00
N GLU A 133 -16.55 2.62 18.56
CA GLU A 133 -16.07 1.43 19.28
C GLU A 133 -14.57 1.51 19.65
N GLY A 134 -13.81 2.42 19.03
CA GLY A 134 -12.41 2.70 19.36
C GLY A 134 -11.41 2.13 18.35
N THR A 135 -11.19 0.81 18.33
CA THR A 135 -10.19 0.18 17.44
C THR A 135 -10.83 -0.76 16.43
N ALA A 136 -10.61 -0.51 15.15
CA ALA A 136 -11.05 -1.37 14.05
C ALA A 136 -9.93 -2.34 13.62
N TYR A 137 -10.30 -3.54 13.17
CA TYR A 137 -9.36 -4.54 12.65
C TYR A 137 -9.88 -5.09 11.32
N GLY A 138 -9.11 -4.97 10.25
CA GLY A 138 -9.43 -5.51 8.92
C GLY A 138 -10.70 -4.95 8.27
N VAL A 139 -11.18 -3.79 8.77
CA VAL A 139 -12.36 -3.10 8.26
C VAL A 139 -12.02 -2.31 7.00
N GLU A 140 -10.96 -1.49 7.07
CA GLU A 140 -10.39 -0.86 5.88
C GLU A 140 -9.51 -1.89 5.17
N ARG A 141 -9.78 -2.11 3.88
CA ARG A 141 -9.10 -3.12 3.08
C ARG A 141 -8.48 -2.48 1.87
N TYR A 142 -7.22 -2.80 1.63
CA TYR A 142 -6.45 -2.30 0.51
C TYR A 142 -6.03 -3.46 -0.39
N VAL A 143 -6.24 -3.29 -1.68
CA VAL A 143 -5.73 -4.20 -2.69
C VAL A 143 -4.70 -3.45 -3.51
N ILE A 144 -3.47 -3.97 -3.52
CA ILE A 144 -2.33 -3.36 -4.17
C ILE A 144 -1.88 -4.26 -5.30
N ASP A 145 -2.06 -3.80 -6.53
CA ASP A 145 -1.62 -4.48 -7.73
C ASP A 145 -0.28 -3.91 -8.18
N PHE A 146 0.74 -4.76 -8.24
CA PHE A 146 2.05 -4.44 -8.80
C PHE A 146 2.19 -5.11 -10.17
N TRP A 147 2.61 -4.35 -11.18
CA TRP A 147 3.05 -4.93 -12.44
C TRP A 147 4.26 -4.18 -13.00
N PRO A 148 5.14 -4.84 -13.77
CA PRO A 148 6.30 -4.20 -14.34
C PRO A 148 5.92 -3.05 -15.26
N LYS A 149 6.60 -1.92 -15.12
CA LYS A 149 6.57 -0.86 -16.13
C LYS A 149 7.56 -1.24 -17.22
N ALA A 150 7.09 -1.37 -18.46
CA ALA A 150 8.00 -1.55 -19.60
C ALA A 150 8.92 -0.31 -19.66
N GLY A 151 10.22 -0.56 -19.55
CA GLY A 151 11.26 0.48 -19.64
C GLY A 151 11.47 0.97 -21.06
#